data_AF-A0A8T2YCE3-F1
#
_entry.id   AF-A0A8T2YCE3-F1
#
_cell.length_a   1.000
_cell.length_b   1.000
_cell.length_c   1.000
_cell.angle_alpha   90.00
_cell.angle_beta   90.00
_cell.angle_gamma   90.00
#
_symmetry.space_group_name_H-M   'P 1'
#
loop_
_entity.id
_entity.type
_entity.pdbx_description
1 polymer ?
#
loop_
_entity_poly.entity_id
_entity_poly.type
_entity_poly.pdbx_seq_one_letter_code
_entity_poly.pdbx_strand_id
1 'polypeptide(L)'
;MSRLKIEPILRSLHAKFGPMVTLRIGTRPAIFVADRTLAHEALIHGGAVFADRPPAGATKKIITSNQHNISSSSYGPKWRLLRRNLTAEILHPSRVKSYTHARNWVLQILQNRFESQAKAGRRICVMEHFQYAMFCLLVLMCFGEKLDENQIKKIMEVMTVNFGRFNILNFWPGVTKIVMRNRWRELFRLRKCQEDVLIPLIRARKKAKEERVNKSKEDKKDYEDEYVLSYVDTILALELPEEKRKLNEDEMVSLCRVS
;
A
#
# COMPACT_ATOMS: atom_id res chain seq x y z
N MET A 1 -4.52 -6.85 -18.80
CA MET A 1 -5.63 -7.81 -18.58
C MET A 1 -6.90 -6.99 -18.58
N SER A 2 -7.87 -7.35 -19.42
CA SER A 2 -9.02 -6.49 -19.73
C SER A 2 -9.76 -6.08 -18.46
N ARG A 3 -10.41 -4.91 -18.49
CA ARG A 3 -11.49 -4.58 -17.56
C ARG A 3 -12.61 -5.61 -17.79
N LEU A 4 -12.47 -6.82 -17.26
CA LEU A 4 -13.61 -7.70 -17.06
C LEU A 4 -14.59 -6.87 -16.23
N LYS A 5 -15.69 -6.47 -16.87
CA LYS A 5 -16.81 -5.78 -16.23
C LYS A 5 -17.51 -6.77 -15.30
N ILE A 6 -16.79 -7.20 -14.26
CA ILE A 6 -17.27 -8.16 -13.25
C ILE A 6 -18.52 -7.59 -12.60
N GLU A 7 -18.56 -6.28 -12.35
CA GLU A 7 -19.71 -5.63 -11.73
C GLU A 7 -21.01 -5.80 -12.53
N PRO A 8 -21.12 -5.45 -13.83
CA PRO A 8 -22.31 -5.75 -14.64
C PRO A 8 -22.70 -7.24 -14.66
N ILE A 9 -21.71 -8.14 -14.74
CA ILE A 9 -21.96 -9.59 -14.73
C ILE A 9 -22.57 -10.00 -13.38
N LEU A 10 -21.98 -9.57 -12.26
CA LEU A 10 -22.48 -9.87 -10.92
C LEU A 10 -23.87 -9.27 -10.70
N ARG A 11 -24.13 -8.04 -11.17
CA ARG A 11 -25.47 -7.44 -11.09
C ARG A 11 -26.52 -8.30 -11.80
N SER A 12 -26.21 -8.77 -13.01
CA SER A 12 -27.11 -9.67 -13.76
C SER A 12 -27.31 -11.01 -13.06
N LEU A 13 -26.25 -11.59 -12.49
CA LEU A 13 -26.33 -12.84 -11.75
C LEU A 13 -27.16 -12.69 -10.47
N HIS A 14 -26.97 -11.61 -9.72
CA HIS A 14 -27.76 -11.33 -8.52
C HIS A 14 -29.23 -11.11 -8.84
N ALA A 15 -29.54 -10.43 -9.95
CA ALA A 15 -30.92 -10.27 -10.41
C ALA A 15 -31.60 -11.60 -10.75
N LYS A 16 -30.84 -12.61 -11.22
CA LYS A 16 -31.37 -13.91 -11.65
C LYS A 16 -31.39 -14.96 -10.54
N PHE A 17 -30.37 -14.99 -9.70
CA PHE A 17 -30.13 -16.08 -8.74
C PHE A 17 -30.25 -15.64 -7.28
N GLY A 18 -30.49 -14.35 -7.03
CA GLY A 18 -30.66 -13.79 -5.70
C GLY A 18 -29.40 -13.15 -5.11
N PRO A 19 -29.44 -12.76 -3.83
CA PRO A 19 -28.41 -11.90 -3.22
C PRO A 19 -27.07 -12.60 -2.96
N MET A 20 -26.97 -13.91 -3.16
CA MET A 20 -25.73 -14.66 -2.98
C MET A 20 -25.50 -15.57 -4.18
N VAL A 21 -24.35 -15.40 -4.84
CA VAL A 21 -23.98 -16.20 -6.01
C VAL A 21 -22.57 -16.77 -5.85
N THR A 22 -22.41 -18.03 -6.20
CA THR A 22 -21.11 -18.72 -6.17
C THR A 22 -20.60 -18.90 -7.59
N LEU A 23 -19.41 -18.37 -7.87
CA LEU A 23 -18.72 -18.51 -9.15
C LEU A 23 -17.41 -19.28 -8.96
N ARG A 24 -17.11 -20.21 -9.85
CA ARG A 24 -15.83 -20.93 -9.83
C ARG A 24 -14.78 -20.13 -10.60
N ILE A 25 -13.85 -19.47 -9.88
CA ILE A 25 -12.78 -18.68 -10.46
C ILE A 25 -11.46 -19.44 -10.34
N GLY A 26 -11.04 -20.08 -11.44
CA GLY A 26 -9.90 -20.99 -11.44
C GLY A 26 -10.19 -22.24 -10.61
N THR A 27 -9.33 -22.55 -9.64
CA THR A 27 -9.45 -23.75 -8.81
C THR A 27 -10.28 -23.58 -7.55
N ARG A 28 -10.70 -22.34 -7.20
CA ARG A 28 -11.42 -22.04 -5.96
C ARG A 28 -12.80 -21.43 -6.24
N PRO A 29 -13.81 -21.75 -5.42
CA PRO A 29 -15.08 -21.02 -5.45
C PRO A 29 -14.88 -19.60 -4.91
N ALA A 30 -15.57 -18.65 -5.52
CA ALA A 30 -15.71 -17.27 -5.07
C ALA A 30 -17.20 -17.00 -4.83
N ILE A 31 -17.54 -16.61 -3.60
CA ILE A 31 -18.90 -16.30 -3.20
C ILE A 31 -19.04 -14.78 -3.21
N PHE A 32 -20.06 -14.30 -3.92
CA PHE A 32 -20.41 -12.89 -4.00
C PHE A 32 -21.72 -12.67 -3.25
N VAL A 33 -21.72 -11.69 -2.37
CA VAL A 33 -22.86 -11.35 -1.50
C VAL A 33 -23.27 -9.91 -1.80
N ALA A 34 -24.54 -9.73 -2.13
CA ALA A 34 -25.21 -8.45 -2.43
C ALA A 34 -26.45 -8.25 -1.54
N ASP A 35 -26.39 -8.72 -0.30
CA ASP A 35 -27.39 -8.44 0.74
C ASP A 35 -26.73 -7.85 1.98
N ARG A 36 -27.40 -6.86 2.57
CA ARG A 36 -26.89 -6.12 3.74
C ARG A 36 -26.87 -6.97 5.01
N THR A 37 -27.84 -7.86 5.19
CA THR A 37 -27.92 -8.69 6.41
C THR A 37 -26.84 -9.76 6.40
N LEU A 38 -26.65 -10.43 5.26
CA LEU A 38 -25.56 -11.39 5.05
C LEU A 38 -24.19 -10.72 5.13
N ALA A 39 -24.04 -9.51 4.56
CA ALA A 39 -22.78 -8.76 4.68
C ALA A 39 -22.50 -8.36 6.13
N HIS A 40 -23.51 -7.94 6.89
CA HIS A 40 -23.35 -7.64 8.32
C HIS A 40 -22.97 -8.89 9.12
N GLU A 41 -23.66 -10.01 8.87
CA GLU A 41 -23.34 -11.28 9.51
C GLU A 41 -21.90 -11.72 9.22
N ALA A 42 -21.46 -11.68 7.96
CA ALA A 42 -20.10 -12.08 7.58
C ALA A 42 -19.01 -11.11 8.08
N LEU A 43 -19.21 -9.80 7.95
CA LEU A 43 -18.16 -8.82 8.21
C LEU A 43 -18.11 -8.36 9.68
N ILE A 44 -19.23 -8.43 10.41
CA ILE A 44 -19.31 -7.99 11.81
C ILE A 44 -19.31 -9.21 12.74
N HIS A 45 -20.32 -10.08 12.65
CA HIS A 45 -20.43 -11.23 13.56
C HIS A 45 -19.38 -12.32 13.25
N GLY A 46 -19.16 -12.62 11.97
CA GLY A 46 -18.16 -13.56 11.47
C GLY A 46 -16.83 -12.91 11.12
N GLY A 47 -16.59 -11.65 11.49
CA GLY A 47 -15.48 -10.86 10.96
C GLY A 47 -14.12 -11.53 11.10
N ALA A 48 -13.84 -12.22 12.22
CA ALA A 48 -12.60 -12.95 12.43
C ALA A 48 -12.45 -14.19 11.53
N VAL A 49 -13.55 -14.89 11.22
CA VAL A 49 -13.59 -16.06 10.34
C VAL A 49 -13.35 -15.66 8.89
N PHE A 50 -13.93 -14.54 8.45
CA PHE A 50 -13.83 -14.05 7.08
C PHE A 50 -12.68 -13.03 6.86
N ALA A 51 -11.93 -12.67 7.91
CA ALA A 51 -10.80 -11.75 7.81
C ALA A 51 -9.57 -12.36 7.14
N ASP A 52 -9.48 -13.69 7.05
CA ASP A 52 -8.30 -14.34 6.52
C ASP A 52 -8.07 -14.03 5.02
N ARG A 53 -6.81 -14.15 4.58
CA ARG A 53 -6.40 -13.94 3.20
C ARG A 53 -5.86 -15.26 2.65
N PRO A 54 -6.32 -15.68 1.45
CA PRO A 54 -5.82 -16.91 0.85
C PRO A 54 -4.29 -16.88 0.69
N PRO A 55 -3.61 -18.03 0.81
CA PRO A 55 -2.18 -18.13 0.58
C PRO A 55 -1.78 -17.55 -0.77
N ALA A 56 -0.71 -16.76 -0.77
CA ALA A 56 -0.22 -16.10 -1.96
C ALA A 56 0.29 -17.11 -2.99
N GLY A 57 -0.13 -16.90 -4.25
CA GLY A 57 0.52 -17.53 -5.40
C GLY A 57 1.97 -17.05 -5.55
N ALA A 58 2.74 -17.75 -6.39
CA ALA A 58 4.18 -17.52 -6.54
C ALA A 58 4.54 -16.07 -6.87
N THR A 59 3.75 -15.40 -7.72
CA THR A 59 3.97 -13.98 -8.05
C THR A 59 3.75 -13.07 -6.85
N LYS A 60 2.63 -13.25 -6.14
CA LYS A 60 2.27 -12.44 -4.98
C LYS A 60 3.28 -12.61 -3.84
N LYS A 61 3.86 -13.81 -3.66
CA LYS A 61 4.96 -14.03 -2.71
C LYS A 61 6.17 -13.14 -3.02
N ILE A 62 6.54 -12.97 -4.29
CA ILE A 62 7.65 -12.07 -4.67
C ILE A 62 7.28 -10.60 -4.41
N ILE A 63 6.06 -10.22 -4.80
CA ILE A 63 5.64 -8.81 -4.79
C ILE A 63 5.45 -8.26 -3.36
N THR A 64 5.08 -9.12 -2.42
CA THR A 64 4.65 -8.74 -1.06
C THR A 64 5.58 -9.28 0.02
N SER A 65 6.80 -9.69 -0.35
CA SER A 65 7.73 -10.37 0.56
C SER A 65 7.05 -11.49 1.33
N ASN A 66 6.43 -12.43 0.63
CA ASN A 66 5.67 -13.54 1.21
C ASN A 66 4.52 -13.08 2.14
N GLN A 67 3.69 -12.13 1.67
CA GLN A 67 2.55 -11.57 2.40
C GLN A 67 2.91 -10.79 3.68
N HIS A 68 4.09 -10.18 3.74
CA HIS A 68 4.47 -9.23 4.79
C HIS A 68 3.90 -7.82 4.47
N ASN A 69 2.57 -7.72 4.39
CA ASN A 69 1.85 -6.45 4.29
C ASN A 69 0.43 -6.54 4.85
N ILE A 70 -0.23 -5.40 5.08
CA ILE A 70 -1.56 -5.37 5.72
C ILE A 70 -2.66 -5.86 4.76
N SER A 71 -2.55 -5.57 3.46
CA SER A 71 -3.60 -5.85 2.47
C SER A 71 -3.75 -7.34 2.18
N SER A 72 -2.66 -8.11 2.30
CA SER A 72 -2.64 -9.51 1.91
C SER A 72 -2.08 -10.50 2.91
N SER A 73 -1.56 -10.08 4.06
CA SER A 73 -1.20 -11.00 5.14
C SER A 73 -2.40 -11.79 5.62
N SER A 74 -2.16 -13.06 5.97
CA SER A 74 -3.15 -13.91 6.61
C SER A 74 -3.52 -13.36 7.98
N TYR A 75 -4.76 -13.59 8.40
CA TYR A 75 -5.23 -13.11 9.69
C TYR A 75 -4.49 -13.83 10.82
N GLY A 76 -3.85 -13.05 11.70
CA GLY A 76 -3.00 -13.60 12.76
C GLY A 76 -2.24 -12.51 13.53
N PRO A 77 -1.35 -12.89 14.47
CA PRO A 77 -0.59 -11.94 15.29
C PRO A 77 0.17 -10.90 14.48
N LYS A 78 0.80 -11.31 13.38
CA LYS A 78 1.51 -10.43 12.44
C LYS A 78 0.59 -9.38 11.82
N TRP A 79 -0.53 -9.79 11.22
CA TRP A 79 -1.49 -8.86 10.62
C TRP A 79 -2.07 -7.88 11.65
N ARG A 80 -2.42 -8.37 12.84
CA ARG A 80 -2.94 -7.53 13.93
C ARG A 80 -1.92 -6.49 14.38
N LEU A 81 -0.64 -6.88 14.52
CA LEU A 81 0.44 -5.97 14.86
C LEU A 81 0.59 -4.85 13.82
N LEU A 82 0.69 -5.23 12.54
CA LEU A 82 0.89 -4.28 11.45
C LEU A 82 -0.31 -3.32 11.30
N ARG A 83 -1.53 -3.86 11.36
CA ARG A 83 -2.76 -3.05 11.30
C ARG A 83 -2.86 -2.10 12.49
N ARG A 84 -2.57 -2.56 13.70
CA ARG A 84 -2.58 -1.74 14.91
C ARG A 84 -1.55 -0.63 14.82
N ASN A 85 -0.33 -0.92 14.36
CA ASN A 85 0.72 0.07 14.18
C ASN A 85 0.31 1.18 13.20
N LEU A 86 -0.18 0.82 12.00
CA LEU A 86 -0.66 1.82 11.03
C LEU A 86 -1.82 2.65 11.60
N THR A 87 -2.80 1.99 12.22
CA THR A 87 -4.00 2.66 12.71
C THR A 87 -3.69 3.59 13.89
N ALA A 88 -2.89 3.14 14.87
CA ALA A 88 -2.62 3.90 16.08
C ALA A 88 -1.58 5.01 15.86
N GLU A 89 -0.53 4.75 15.08
CA GLU A 89 0.58 5.70 14.96
C GLU A 89 0.41 6.70 13.82
N ILE A 90 -0.33 6.34 12.77
CA ILE A 90 -0.44 7.17 11.55
C ILE A 90 -1.86 7.65 11.31
N LEU A 91 -2.85 6.75 11.33
CA LEU A 91 -4.22 7.06 10.93
C LEU A 91 -5.13 7.50 12.08
N HIS A 92 -4.64 7.46 13.32
CA HIS A 92 -5.44 7.83 14.48
C HIS A 92 -5.82 9.32 14.41
N PRO A 93 -7.06 9.72 14.75
CA PRO A 93 -7.49 11.12 14.64
C PRO A 93 -6.58 12.12 15.36
N SER A 94 -5.97 11.74 16.49
CA SER A 94 -5.01 12.59 17.19
C SER A 94 -3.69 12.78 16.42
N ARG A 95 -3.26 11.78 15.64
CA ARG A 95 -2.09 11.84 14.76
C ARG A 95 -2.39 12.58 13.45
N VAL A 96 -3.61 12.45 12.92
CA VAL A 96 -4.02 13.20 11.71
C VAL A 96 -3.84 14.72 11.89
N LYS A 97 -4.04 15.24 13.11
CA LYS A 97 -3.81 16.67 13.42
C LYS A 97 -2.33 17.08 13.32
N SER A 98 -1.38 16.21 13.62
CA SER A 98 0.05 16.55 13.50
C SER A 98 0.50 16.69 12.04
N TYR A 99 -0.27 16.16 11.08
CA TYR A 99 -0.03 16.35 9.64
C TYR A 99 -0.67 17.62 9.07
N THR A 100 -1.03 18.60 9.90
CA THR A 100 -1.65 19.85 9.40
C THR A 100 -0.73 20.61 8.44
N HIS A 101 0.57 20.71 8.74
CA HIS A 101 1.56 21.29 7.83
C HIS A 101 1.63 20.55 6.49
N ALA A 102 1.65 19.21 6.55
CA ALA A 102 1.65 18.36 5.35
C ALA A 102 0.40 18.57 4.48
N ARG A 103 -0.78 18.70 5.10
CA ARG A 103 -2.04 18.97 4.38
C ARG A 103 -2.05 20.36 3.74
N ASN A 104 -1.56 21.38 4.45
CA ASN A 104 -1.45 22.74 3.90
C ASN A 104 -0.48 22.78 2.70
N TRP A 105 0.67 22.10 2.81
CA TRP A 105 1.62 21.97 1.71
C TRP A 105 1.00 21.30 0.48
N VAL A 106 0.26 20.21 0.66
CA VAL A 106 -0.43 19.53 -0.44
C VAL A 106 -1.55 20.38 -1.05
N LEU A 107 -2.26 21.17 -0.24
CA LEU A 107 -3.26 22.11 -0.73
C LEU A 107 -2.62 23.18 -1.63
N GLN A 108 -1.45 23.71 -1.25
CA GLN A 108 -0.69 24.65 -2.07
C GLN A 108 -0.25 24.01 -3.40
N ILE A 109 0.23 22.77 -3.38
CA ILE A 109 0.54 22.02 -4.61
C ILE A 109 -0.69 21.94 -5.53
N LEU A 110 -1.86 21.61 -4.97
CA LEU A 110 -3.09 21.47 -5.73
C LEU A 110 -3.50 22.82 -6.37
N GLN A 111 -3.47 23.91 -5.59
CA GLN A 111 -3.78 25.26 -6.05
C GLN A 111 -2.83 25.70 -7.18
N ASN A 112 -1.51 25.57 -6.97
CA ASN A 112 -0.50 25.95 -7.97
C ASN A 112 -0.68 25.20 -9.29
N ARG A 113 -1.04 23.90 -9.23
CA ARG A 113 -1.29 23.10 -10.44
C ARG A 113 -2.56 23.55 -11.17
N PHE A 114 -3.63 23.90 -10.44
CA PHE A 114 -4.84 24.45 -11.07
C PHE A 114 -4.58 25.82 -11.71
N GLU A 115 -3.88 26.72 -11.01
CA GLU A 115 -3.52 28.03 -11.56
C GLU A 115 -2.66 27.92 -12.83
N SER A 116 -1.68 27.01 -12.83
CA SER A 116 -0.82 26.76 -13.99
C SER A 116 -1.61 26.28 -15.22
N GLN A 117 -2.56 25.36 -15.02
CA GLN A 117 -3.40 24.85 -16.11
C GLN A 117 -4.40 25.90 -16.61
N ALA A 118 -4.98 26.67 -15.68
CA ALA A 118 -5.89 27.77 -16.01
C ALA A 118 -5.19 28.84 -16.85
N LYS A 119 -3.98 29.26 -16.46
CA LYS A 119 -3.15 30.22 -17.23
C LYS A 119 -2.77 29.69 -18.62
N ALA A 120 -2.61 28.38 -18.76
CA ALA A 120 -2.33 27.74 -20.04
C ALA A 120 -3.58 27.53 -20.92
N GLY A 121 -4.78 27.92 -20.47
CA GLY A 121 -6.04 27.74 -21.21
C GLY A 121 -6.42 26.26 -21.43
N ARG A 122 -5.86 25.34 -20.63
CA ARG A 122 -6.07 23.89 -20.80
C ARG A 122 -7.25 23.41 -19.98
N ARG A 123 -7.93 22.36 -20.46
CA ARG A 123 -8.97 21.67 -19.69
C ARG A 123 -8.35 21.03 -18.45
N ILE A 124 -8.93 21.28 -17.29
CA ILE A 124 -8.43 20.77 -16.01
C ILE A 124 -9.01 19.38 -15.74
N CYS A 125 -8.17 18.35 -15.73
CA CYS A 125 -8.56 17.01 -15.28
C CYS A 125 -8.45 16.93 -13.75
N VAL A 126 -9.54 17.24 -13.05
CA VAL A 126 -9.57 17.37 -11.58
C VAL A 126 -8.98 16.14 -10.88
N MET A 127 -9.40 14.93 -11.29
CA MET A 127 -8.99 13.68 -10.64
C MET A 127 -7.47 13.45 -10.65
N GLU A 128 -6.79 13.82 -11.73
CA GLU A 128 -5.33 13.64 -11.83
C GLU A 128 -4.58 14.56 -10.85
N HIS A 129 -5.09 15.77 -10.66
CA HIS A 129 -4.51 16.73 -9.72
C HIS A 129 -4.72 16.30 -8.26
N PHE A 130 -5.92 15.82 -7.94
CA PHE A 130 -6.22 15.27 -6.61
C PHE A 130 -5.42 14.00 -6.31
N GLN A 131 -5.32 13.07 -7.28
CA GLN A 131 -4.52 11.85 -7.11
C GLN A 131 -3.05 12.18 -6.84
N TYR A 132 -2.47 13.11 -7.60
CA TYR A 132 -1.10 13.56 -7.38
C TYR A 132 -0.91 14.22 -6.01
N ALA A 133 -1.81 15.14 -5.63
CA ALA A 133 -1.78 15.81 -4.34
C ALA A 133 -1.86 14.80 -3.17
N MET A 134 -2.80 13.87 -3.23
CA MET A 134 -2.94 12.80 -2.23
C MET A 134 -1.70 11.90 -2.19
N PHE A 135 -1.10 11.60 -3.35
CA PHE A 135 0.12 10.81 -3.41
C PHE A 135 1.29 11.54 -2.74
N CYS A 136 1.48 12.84 -2.97
CA CYS A 136 2.47 13.65 -2.27
C CYS A 136 2.27 13.60 -0.75
N LEU A 137 1.03 13.70 -0.28
CA LEU A 137 0.70 13.60 1.14
C LEU A 137 1.09 12.23 1.71
N LEU A 138 0.72 11.15 1.02
CA LEU A 138 1.01 9.78 1.46
C LEU A 138 2.51 9.47 1.48
N VAL A 139 3.26 9.95 0.48
CA VAL A 139 4.73 9.81 0.46
C VAL A 139 5.36 10.56 1.63
N LEU A 140 4.92 11.79 1.89
CA LEU A 140 5.39 12.57 3.04
C LEU A 140 5.04 11.87 4.37
N MET A 141 3.82 11.35 4.53
CA MET A 141 3.43 10.59 5.72
C MET A 141 4.21 9.27 5.85
N CYS A 142 4.60 8.65 4.75
CA CYS A 142 5.30 7.38 4.76
C CYS A 142 6.78 7.53 5.09
N PHE A 143 7.48 8.46 4.43
CA PHE A 143 8.93 8.63 4.54
C PHE A 143 9.34 9.82 5.43
N GLY A 144 8.42 10.74 5.73
CA GLY A 144 8.67 11.89 6.60
C GLY A 144 9.47 13.00 5.94
N GLU A 145 9.55 13.03 4.61
CA GLU A 145 10.34 14.00 3.83
C GLU A 145 9.53 14.56 2.65
N LYS A 146 9.72 15.86 2.38
CA LYS A 146 9.17 16.52 1.18
C LYS A 146 10.13 16.24 0.02
N LEU A 147 9.72 15.37 -0.89
CA LEU A 147 10.52 14.99 -2.05
C LEU A 147 10.22 15.89 -3.24
N ASP A 148 11.20 16.04 -4.14
CA ASP A 148 11.01 16.81 -5.37
C ASP A 148 10.08 16.11 -6.36
N GLU A 149 9.58 16.85 -7.35
CA GLU A 149 8.60 16.33 -8.30
C GLU A 149 9.11 15.11 -9.10
N ASN A 150 10.40 15.04 -9.43
CA ASN A 150 10.97 13.92 -10.19
C ASN A 150 11.05 12.67 -9.31
N GLN A 151 11.47 12.82 -8.05
CA GLN A 151 11.43 11.74 -7.07
C GLN A 151 9.99 11.23 -6.85
N ILE A 152 9.02 12.13 -6.64
CA ILE A 152 7.61 11.76 -6.48
C ILE A 152 7.10 10.99 -7.69
N LYS A 153 7.39 11.44 -8.92
CA LYS A 153 6.98 10.74 -10.15
C LYS A 153 7.59 9.35 -10.24
N LYS A 154 8.88 9.20 -9.91
CA LYS A 154 9.56 7.89 -9.90
C LYS A 154 8.95 6.94 -8.88
N ILE A 155 8.62 7.42 -7.68
CA ILE A 155 7.93 6.65 -6.64
C ILE A 155 6.54 6.24 -7.11
N MET A 156 5.78 7.16 -7.71
CA MET A 156 4.45 6.90 -8.26
C MET A 156 4.49 5.81 -9.35
N GLU A 157 5.47 5.88 -10.25
CA GLU A 157 5.66 4.88 -11.31
C GLU A 157 5.86 3.48 -10.72
N VAL A 158 6.75 3.33 -9.73
CA VAL A 158 7.02 2.00 -9.14
C VAL A 158 5.91 1.52 -8.20
N MET A 159 5.14 2.42 -7.56
CA MET A 159 4.04 2.06 -6.68
C MET A 159 2.75 1.67 -7.43
N THR A 160 2.47 2.30 -8.57
CA THR A 160 1.23 2.10 -9.35
C THR A 160 1.31 0.93 -10.35
N VAL A 161 2.39 0.16 -10.33
CA VAL A 161 2.57 -1.02 -11.18
C VAL A 161 1.42 -2.02 -10.96
N ASN A 162 0.65 -2.28 -12.02
CA ASN A 162 -0.40 -3.30 -12.00
C ASN A 162 0.21 -4.71 -12.08
N PHE A 163 0.50 -5.29 -10.91
CA PHE A 163 0.98 -6.66 -10.83
C PHE A 163 -0.07 -7.72 -11.19
N GLY A 164 -1.35 -7.37 -11.24
CA GLY A 164 -2.43 -8.29 -11.62
C GLY A 164 -2.24 -8.87 -13.03
N ARG A 165 -1.50 -8.18 -13.91
CA ARG A 165 -1.15 -8.71 -15.23
C ARG A 165 -0.31 -10.00 -15.18
N PHE A 166 0.39 -10.26 -14.08
CA PHE A 166 1.20 -11.46 -13.87
C PHE A 166 0.41 -12.64 -13.28
N ASN A 167 -0.91 -12.50 -13.05
CA ASN A 167 -1.73 -13.56 -12.47
C ASN A 167 -1.67 -14.89 -13.24
N ILE A 168 -1.50 -14.83 -14.56
CA ILE A 168 -1.35 -16.02 -15.42
C ILE A 168 -0.15 -16.91 -15.01
N LEU A 169 0.90 -16.32 -14.42
CA LEU A 169 2.08 -17.07 -13.96
C LEU A 169 1.78 -17.96 -12.73
N ASN A 170 0.63 -17.75 -12.06
CA ASN A 170 0.24 -18.54 -10.90
C ASN A 170 -0.45 -19.87 -11.25
N PHE A 171 -0.90 -20.08 -12.49
CA PHE A 171 -1.65 -21.31 -12.87
C PHE A 171 -0.78 -22.57 -12.77
N TRP A 172 0.46 -22.49 -13.26
CA TRP A 172 1.47 -23.54 -13.09
C TRP A 172 2.88 -22.95 -13.04
N PRO A 173 3.38 -22.56 -11.85
CA PRO A 173 4.62 -21.80 -11.74
C PRO A 173 5.86 -22.51 -12.31
N GLY A 174 5.95 -23.84 -12.17
CA GLY A 174 7.07 -24.63 -12.70
C GLY A 174 7.18 -24.55 -14.24
N VAL A 175 6.07 -24.79 -14.93
CA VAL A 175 6.01 -24.73 -16.40
C VAL A 175 6.17 -23.29 -16.88
N THR A 176 5.48 -22.33 -16.27
CA THR A 176 5.55 -20.91 -16.70
C THR A 176 6.91 -20.30 -16.45
N LYS A 177 7.69 -20.76 -15.45
CA LYS A 177 9.09 -20.35 -15.27
C LYS A 177 9.98 -20.73 -16.45
N ILE A 178 9.62 -21.77 -17.21
CA ILE A 178 10.35 -22.20 -18.40
C ILE A 178 9.77 -21.54 -19.66
N VAL A 179 8.46 -21.64 -19.86
CA VAL A 179 7.78 -21.19 -21.09
C VAL A 179 7.62 -19.66 -21.14
N MET A 180 7.39 -19.02 -19.99
CA MET A 180 7.13 -17.57 -19.87
C MET A 180 8.28 -16.83 -19.16
N ARG A 181 9.54 -17.25 -19.39
CA ARG A 181 10.76 -16.69 -18.76
C ARG A 181 10.82 -15.16 -18.79
N ASN A 182 10.48 -14.56 -19.93
CA ASN A 182 10.54 -13.10 -20.08
C ASN A 182 9.57 -12.37 -19.13
N ARG A 183 8.40 -12.95 -18.85
CA ARG A 183 7.42 -12.36 -17.92
C ARG A 183 7.83 -12.51 -16.46
N TRP A 184 8.47 -13.62 -16.12
CA TRP A 184 9.10 -13.78 -14.81
C TRP A 184 10.24 -12.77 -14.63
N ARG A 185 11.11 -12.60 -15.63
CA ARG A 185 12.17 -11.60 -15.61
C ARG A 185 11.62 -10.18 -15.45
N GLU A 186 10.55 -9.85 -16.16
CA GLU A 186 9.85 -8.57 -16.03
C GLU A 186 9.30 -8.37 -14.60
N LEU A 187 8.68 -9.40 -14.00
CA LEU A 187 8.19 -9.34 -12.62
C LEU A 187 9.32 -9.06 -11.62
N PHE A 188 10.43 -9.80 -11.72
CA PHE A 188 11.59 -9.61 -10.85
C PHE A 188 12.21 -8.23 -11.06
N ARG A 189 12.30 -7.76 -12.31
CA ARG A 189 12.81 -6.42 -12.62
C ARG A 189 11.94 -5.34 -11.99
N LEU A 190 10.61 -5.44 -12.10
CA LEU A 190 9.70 -4.47 -11.47
C LEU A 190 9.82 -4.46 -9.95
N ARG A 191 9.91 -5.63 -9.32
CA ARG A 191 10.12 -5.73 -7.88
C ARG A 191 11.45 -5.09 -7.48
N LYS A 192 12.53 -5.35 -8.24
CA LYS A 192 13.84 -4.71 -8.01
C LYS A 192 13.78 -3.19 -8.18
N CYS A 193 13.09 -2.68 -9.21
CA CYS A 193 12.91 -1.24 -9.38
C CYS A 193 12.16 -0.59 -8.20
N GLN A 194 11.20 -1.28 -7.58
CA GLN A 194 10.57 -0.81 -6.34
C GLN A 194 11.59 -0.71 -5.21
N GLU A 195 12.41 -1.74 -5.02
CA GLU A 195 13.45 -1.76 -3.99
C GLU A 195 14.50 -0.67 -4.21
N ASP A 196 15.00 -0.52 -5.44
CA ASP A 196 16.01 0.49 -5.83
C ASP A 196 15.51 1.93 -5.59
N VAL A 197 14.20 2.16 -5.60
CA VAL A 197 13.60 3.48 -5.34
C VAL A 197 13.28 3.69 -3.86
N LEU A 198 12.74 2.68 -3.18
CA LEU A 198 12.18 2.83 -1.83
C LEU A 198 13.19 2.54 -0.71
N ILE A 199 14.14 1.62 -0.92
CA ILE A 199 15.17 1.30 0.09
C ILE A 199 16.04 2.53 0.42
N PRO A 200 16.50 3.35 -0.56
CA PRO A 200 17.25 4.56 -0.24
C PRO A 200 16.48 5.52 0.69
N LEU A 201 15.17 5.69 0.46
CA LEU A 201 14.31 6.53 1.31
C LEU A 201 14.16 5.95 2.72
N ILE A 202 13.97 4.63 2.82
CA ILE A 202 13.91 3.93 4.11
C ILE A 202 15.21 4.11 4.90
N ARG A 203 16.36 3.93 4.23
CA ARG A 203 17.69 4.06 4.84
C ARG A 203 17.99 5.50 5.26
N ALA A 204 17.70 6.47 4.40
CA ALA A 204 17.84 7.89 4.70
C ALA A 204 17.01 8.26 5.93
N ARG A 205 15.76 7.79 6.00
CA ARG A 205 14.90 8.03 7.15
C ARG A 205 15.41 7.37 8.43
N LYS A 206 15.86 6.11 8.34
CA LYS A 206 16.47 5.39 9.48
C LYS A 206 17.67 6.18 10.04
N LYS A 207 18.57 6.63 9.19
CA LYS A 207 19.74 7.42 9.57
C LYS A 207 19.34 8.75 10.24
N ALA A 208 18.39 9.49 9.66
CA ALA A 208 17.90 10.74 10.23
C ALA A 208 17.28 10.54 11.63
N LYS A 209 16.55 9.44 11.83
CA LYS A 209 15.99 9.08 13.15
C LYS A 209 17.09 8.79 14.18
N GLU A 210 18.12 8.04 13.80
CA GLU A 210 19.26 7.70 14.67
C GLU A 210 20.06 8.95 15.07
N GLU A 211 20.36 9.83 14.11
CA GLU A 211 21.05 11.10 14.37
C GLU A 211 20.27 12.00 15.34
N ARG A 212 18.94 12.06 15.20
CA ARG A 212 18.08 12.82 16.12
C ARG A 212 18.08 12.23 17.53
N VAL A 213 17.97 10.91 17.66
CA VAL A 213 18.01 10.24 18.96
C VAL A 213 19.36 10.51 19.65
N ASN A 214 20.46 10.51 18.91
CA ASN A 214 21.78 10.83 19.47
C ASN A 214 21.86 12.31 19.91
N LYS A 215 21.46 13.27 19.08
CA LYS A 215 21.43 14.70 19.45
C LYS A 215 20.55 14.98 20.66
N SER A 216 19.39 14.32 20.78
CA SER A 216 18.50 14.49 21.94
C SER A 216 19.11 14.01 23.27
N LYS A 217 20.02 13.03 23.21
CA LYS A 217 20.77 12.55 24.40
C LYS A 217 21.89 13.50 24.79
N GLU A 218 22.48 14.21 23.83
CA GLU A 218 23.58 15.16 24.05
C GLU A 218 23.07 16.53 24.53
N ASP A 219 21.97 17.05 23.98
CA ASP A 219 21.60 18.46 24.16
C ASP A 219 20.52 18.75 25.23
N LYS A 220 19.84 17.75 25.83
CA LYS A 220 18.70 17.95 26.78
C LYS A 220 17.64 18.99 26.33
N LYS A 221 17.60 19.37 25.05
CA LYS A 221 16.62 20.27 24.45
C LYS A 221 15.69 19.45 23.56
N ASP A 222 14.40 19.58 23.82
CA ASP A 222 13.35 19.07 22.95
C ASP A 222 13.31 19.99 21.73
N TYR A 223 13.98 19.60 20.64
CA TYR A 223 13.82 20.25 19.35
C TYR A 223 12.44 19.86 18.82
N GLU A 224 11.41 20.61 19.23
CA GLU A 224 10.01 20.46 18.79
C GLU A 224 9.79 20.90 17.33
N ASP A 225 10.74 21.60 16.71
CA ASP A 225 10.54 22.08 15.34
C ASP A 225 10.72 20.99 14.26
N GLU A 226 9.66 20.82 13.49
CA GLU A 226 9.50 20.14 12.19
C GLU A 226 9.74 18.61 12.10
N TYR A 227 9.72 17.85 13.20
CA TYR A 227 9.70 16.39 13.07
C TYR A 227 8.30 15.86 12.74
N VAL A 228 8.11 15.50 11.47
CA VAL A 228 6.96 14.72 11.03
C VAL A 228 7.22 13.25 11.33
N LEU A 229 6.50 12.65 12.29
CA LEU A 229 6.50 11.19 12.50
C LEU A 229 6.12 10.51 11.18
N SER A 230 6.95 9.58 10.70
CA SER A 230 6.68 8.85 9.45
C SER A 230 6.28 7.40 9.72
N TYR A 231 5.55 6.79 8.78
CA TYR A 231 5.23 5.35 8.88
C TYR A 231 6.49 4.48 8.92
N VAL A 232 7.55 4.86 8.19
CA VAL A 232 8.85 4.17 8.28
C VAL A 232 9.40 4.18 9.70
N ASP A 233 9.26 5.29 10.45
CA ASP A 233 9.72 5.36 11.83
C ASP A 233 9.00 4.37 12.74
N THR A 234 7.71 4.14 12.49
CA THR A 234 6.88 3.27 13.32
C THR A 234 7.17 1.81 13.04
N ILE A 235 7.43 1.43 11.79
CA ILE A 235 7.74 0.04 11.42
C ILE A 235 9.19 -0.36 11.71
N LEU A 236 10.15 0.59 11.71
CA LEU A 236 11.55 0.35 12.12
C LEU A 236 11.67 -0.16 13.57
N ALA A 237 10.72 0.21 14.42
CA ALA A 237 10.68 -0.18 15.83
C ALA A 237 9.91 -1.51 16.07
N LEU A 238 9.25 -2.06 15.05
CA LEU A 238 8.43 -3.25 15.21
C LEU A 238 9.27 -4.53 15.28
N GLU A 239 8.82 -5.44 16.14
CA GLU A 239 9.28 -6.81 16.22
C GLU A 239 8.13 -7.76 15.89
N LEU A 240 8.37 -8.70 14.98
CA LEU A 240 7.38 -9.69 14.55
C LEU A 240 7.14 -10.71 15.69
N PRO A 241 5.89 -10.90 16.15
CA PRO A 241 5.63 -11.66 17.38
C PRO A 241 6.06 -13.13 17.31
N GLU A 242 5.90 -13.75 16.15
CA GLU A 242 6.17 -15.19 15.94
C GLU A 242 7.64 -15.44 15.58
N GLU A 243 8.28 -14.47 14.91
CA GLU A 243 9.64 -14.63 14.37
C GLU A 243 10.71 -14.00 15.28
N LYS A 244 10.29 -13.22 16.29
CA LYS A 244 11.16 -12.56 17.28
C LYS A 244 12.32 -11.79 16.65
N ARG A 245 12.01 -11.10 15.54
CA ARG A 245 12.95 -10.30 14.77
C ARG A 245 12.27 -9.06 14.22
N LYS A 246 13.08 -8.08 13.83
CA LYS A 246 12.61 -6.89 13.11
C LYS A 246 12.30 -7.22 11.65
N LEU A 247 11.52 -6.33 11.03
CA LEU A 247 11.30 -6.32 9.59
C LEU A 247 12.62 -6.10 8.85
N ASN A 248 12.82 -6.82 7.75
CA ASN A 248 13.91 -6.55 6.81
C ASN A 248 13.50 -5.47 5.80
N GLU A 249 14.43 -5.03 4.95
CA GLU A 249 14.16 -3.93 4.01
C GLU A 249 13.10 -4.31 2.95
N ASP A 250 13.08 -5.55 2.46
CA ASP A 250 12.11 -5.95 1.43
C ASP A 250 10.68 -6.03 1.99
N GLU A 251 10.52 -6.46 3.25
CA GLU A 251 9.25 -6.43 3.98
C GLU A 251 8.80 -4.99 4.26
N MET A 252 9.73 -4.10 4.64
CA MET A 252 9.42 -2.67 4.79
C MET A 252 8.97 -2.04 3.48
N VAL A 253 9.61 -2.36 2.35
CA VAL A 253 9.18 -1.95 1.01
C VAL A 253 7.76 -2.44 0.73
N SER A 254 7.44 -3.67 1.09
CA SER A 254 6.10 -4.26 0.92
C SER A 254 5.03 -3.57 1.78
N LEU A 255 5.40 -3.01 2.94
CA LEU A 255 4.53 -2.23 3.82
C LEU A 255 4.36 -0.78 3.37
N CYS A 256 5.42 -0.15 2.87
CA CYS A 256 5.40 1.22 2.36
C CYS A 256 4.68 1.35 1.01
N ARG A 257 4.30 0.22 0.40
CA ARG A 257 3.54 0.23 -0.85
C ARG A 257 2.09 0.61 -0.59
N VAL A 258 1.72 1.81 -0.99
CA VAL A 258 0.31 2.23 -1.10
C VAL A 258 -0.35 1.32 -2.14
N SER A 259 -1.31 0.50 -1.70
CA SER A 259 -2.05 -0.45 -2.54
C SER A 259 -3.47 0.04 -2.77
#